data_AF-A0A6M4JBG3-F1
#
_entry.id   AF-A0A6M4JBG3-F1
#
_cell.length_a   1.000
_cell.length_b   1.000
_cell.length_c   1.000
_cell.angle_alpha   90.00
_cell.angle_beta   90.00
_cell.angle_gamma   90.00
#
_symmetry.space_group_name_H-M   'P 1'
#
loop_
_entity.id
_entity.type
_entity.pdbx_description
1 polymer ?
#
loop_
_entity_poly.entity_id
_entity_poly.type
_entity_poly.pdbx_seq_one_letter_code
_entity_poly.pdbx_strand_id
1 'polypeptide(L)'
;MLKKEKYGKKSKIKKIKENNFCYSNFIINRCWCGGYFAYKNIIENQKQTKTIDDGKKDKNIPSKKIEENSQISQTERNKLTSLQKNETIYVRPPFGAKFLIKANNKDLSVVFDHFDSPDKRKKDKYKEKSPSFSLVDSNTKKSDLNKQGAQEVSEFLGIENLLKYYRDEFKSSLTIFGGDTNIKNENYYLARKFSDEIESTLDKNLKFKGYGEKYLTSLGTKGNYSNQYDKMFFINNDKENFGIDTIKGDTVKEYKIDIYKTFKYFIEKDILKRLNDFKESKNDNLTIRNRISDHAPVFSDVNLKNVTKIENIKVDSTLLQGYEGLRKSDKTLRIAHWNILNYNGGKAKSLAIANIIYKSGFDLVGLTEINDKAGETVKEIVDNLNTLDNSQRFKFIVQNREDTIIPQFLIDQQRFGKDQTEQVAIIYDSKNFEFKESKSYTKLIKYFVD
;
A
#
# COMPACT_ATOMS: atom_id res chain seq x y z
N MET A 1 47.95 -7.53 -49.11
CA MET A 1 48.32 -6.24 -49.73
C MET A 1 47.08 -5.34 -49.74
N LEU A 2 47.03 -4.33 -48.87
CA LEU A 2 46.39 -3.01 -49.05
C LEU A 2 46.25 -2.31 -47.69
N LYS A 3 46.48 -0.99 -47.72
CA LYS A 3 47.01 -0.15 -46.64
C LYS A 3 45.94 0.36 -45.69
N LYS A 4 46.37 0.63 -44.45
CA LYS A 4 45.71 1.43 -43.42
C LYS A 4 45.60 2.90 -43.87
N GLU A 5 44.44 3.53 -43.65
CA GLU A 5 44.31 4.99 -43.62
C GLU A 5 43.98 5.46 -42.19
N LYS A 6 44.82 6.37 -41.69
CA LYS A 6 44.57 7.24 -40.54
C LYS A 6 44.26 8.62 -41.11
N TYR A 7 43.15 9.23 -40.68
CA TYR A 7 42.96 10.68 -40.79
C TYR A 7 42.58 11.25 -39.43
N GLY A 8 43.44 12.13 -38.92
CA GLY A 8 43.11 13.08 -37.87
C GLY A 8 42.73 14.42 -38.49
N LYS A 9 41.87 15.18 -37.81
CA LYS A 9 41.74 16.64 -38.01
C LYS A 9 41.36 17.32 -36.70
N LYS A 10 42.19 18.33 -36.37
CA LYS A 10 42.05 19.32 -35.30
C LYS A 10 40.85 20.22 -35.56
N SER A 11 40.13 20.63 -34.51
CA SER A 11 39.24 21.80 -34.56
C SER A 11 39.52 22.76 -33.40
N LYS A 12 39.40 24.05 -33.74
CA LYS A 12 39.90 25.24 -33.06
C LYS A 12 39.00 25.64 -31.88
N ILE A 13 39.61 25.98 -30.75
CA ILE A 13 38.97 26.70 -29.63
C ILE A 13 38.88 28.19 -30.03
N LYS A 14 37.66 28.72 -30.10
CA LYS A 14 37.37 30.13 -30.32
C LYS A 14 36.88 30.72 -28.99
N LYS A 15 37.69 31.62 -28.40
CA LYS A 15 37.29 32.47 -27.26
C LYS A 15 36.12 33.37 -27.70
N ILE A 16 35.02 33.33 -26.96
CA ILE A 16 33.97 34.35 -27.03
C ILE A 16 33.99 35.13 -25.72
N LYS A 17 34.02 36.46 -25.89
CA LYS A 17 34.11 37.48 -24.85
C LYS A 17 32.82 37.55 -24.04
N GLU A 18 33.00 37.80 -22.75
CA GLU A 18 31.99 38.16 -21.77
C GLU A 18 31.30 39.48 -22.18
N ASN A 19 29.97 39.48 -22.15
CA ASN A 19 29.18 40.70 -22.17
C ASN A 19 28.34 40.76 -20.89
N ASN A 20 28.54 41.86 -20.18
CA ASN A 20 27.81 42.31 -19.00
C ASN A 20 26.30 42.34 -19.26
N PHE A 21 25.52 41.78 -18.33
CA PHE A 21 24.10 42.09 -18.20
C PHE A 21 23.78 42.48 -16.75
N CYS A 22 23.21 43.67 -16.61
CA CYS A 22 22.80 44.29 -15.36
C CYS A 22 21.69 43.50 -14.68
N TYR A 23 21.83 43.29 -13.37
CA TYR A 23 20.76 42.86 -12.49
C TYR A 23 19.78 44.03 -12.25
N SER A 24 18.52 43.85 -12.63
CA SER A 24 17.41 44.63 -12.08
C SER A 24 16.82 43.89 -10.88
N ASN A 25 16.58 44.66 -9.81
CA ASN A 25 16.07 44.20 -8.52
C ASN A 25 14.71 43.52 -8.65
N PHE A 26 14.62 42.24 -8.28
CA PHE A 26 13.36 41.59 -7.94
C PHE A 26 13.31 41.36 -6.43
N ILE A 27 12.38 42.09 -5.79
CA ILE A 27 12.02 41.94 -4.38
C ILE A 27 11.30 40.58 -4.24
N ILE A 28 11.97 39.60 -3.62
CA ILE A 28 11.35 38.35 -3.20
C ILE A 28 10.86 38.54 -1.77
N ASN A 29 9.54 38.68 -1.61
CA ASN A 29 8.86 38.50 -0.33
C ASN A 29 9.03 37.04 0.11
N ARG A 30 9.96 36.80 1.04
CA ARG A 30 10.08 35.54 1.78
C ARG A 30 8.98 35.49 2.85
N CYS A 31 7.88 34.81 2.56
CA CYS A 31 7.05 34.19 3.59
C CYS A 31 7.36 32.69 3.62
N TRP A 32 8.30 32.31 4.49
CA TRP A 32 8.59 30.90 4.78
C TRP A 32 8.80 30.75 6.30
N CYS A 33 7.69 30.65 7.04
CA CYS A 33 7.67 30.42 8.50
C CYS A 33 6.48 29.56 8.96
N GLY A 34 5.84 28.78 8.07
CA GLY A 34 4.65 27.98 8.43
C GLY A 34 4.94 26.61 9.07
N GLY A 35 6.00 25.92 8.64
CA GLY A 35 6.25 24.53 9.06
C GLY A 35 6.91 24.36 10.44
N TYR A 36 7.79 25.29 10.83
CA TYR A 36 8.58 25.14 12.06
C TYR A 36 7.76 25.39 13.34
N PHE A 37 6.75 26.26 13.27
CA PHE A 37 5.90 26.59 14.42
C PHE A 37 4.93 25.47 14.81
N ALA A 38 4.39 24.73 13.84
CA ALA A 38 3.51 23.59 14.13
C ALA A 38 4.24 22.50 14.93
N TYR A 39 5.50 22.19 14.57
CA TYR A 39 6.28 21.16 15.27
C TYR A 39 6.86 21.60 16.60
N LYS A 40 7.20 22.89 16.77
CA LYS A 40 7.67 23.41 18.06
C LYS A 40 6.56 23.31 19.13
N ASN A 41 5.32 23.64 18.76
CA ASN A 41 4.15 23.48 19.64
C ASN A 41 3.86 22.01 19.98
N ILE A 42 4.08 21.06 19.06
CA ILE A 42 3.91 19.62 19.33
C ILE A 42 4.93 19.14 20.39
N ILE A 43 6.19 19.58 20.30
CA ILE A 43 7.24 19.19 21.26
C ILE A 43 7.05 19.91 22.61
N GLU A 44 6.61 21.17 22.61
CA GLU A 44 6.38 21.95 23.83
C GLU A 44 5.12 21.48 24.59
N ASN A 45 4.02 21.17 23.91
CA ASN A 45 2.80 20.61 24.55
C ASN A 45 3.02 19.19 25.11
N GLN A 46 3.94 18.41 24.54
CA GLN A 46 4.32 17.09 25.08
C GLN A 46 5.30 17.17 26.27
N LYS A 47 5.99 18.30 26.46
CA LYS A 47 6.83 18.55 27.64
C LYS A 47 6.04 19.13 28.82
N GLN A 48 4.97 19.89 28.56
CA GLN A 48 4.11 20.47 29.59
C GLN A 48 3.13 19.49 30.24
N THR A 49 2.90 18.31 29.65
CA THR A 49 1.96 17.29 30.18
C THR A 49 2.55 16.38 31.26
N LYS A 50 3.66 16.75 31.91
CA LYS A 50 4.32 15.92 32.93
C LYS A 50 4.23 16.40 34.38
N THR A 51 3.42 17.42 34.67
CA THR A 51 3.18 17.86 36.05
C THR A 51 1.80 18.48 36.17
N ILE A 52 1.03 17.99 37.15
CA ILE A 52 -0.21 18.50 37.78
C ILE A 52 -1.51 17.70 37.50
N ASP A 53 -1.97 17.12 38.61
CA ASP A 53 -3.33 16.78 39.08
C ASP A 53 -4.27 15.81 38.35
N ASP A 54 -4.43 14.65 39.00
CA ASP A 54 -5.61 14.29 39.82
C ASP A 54 -6.98 14.88 39.42
N GLY A 55 -7.85 13.96 39.01
CA GLY A 55 -9.24 13.98 39.45
C GLY A 55 -10.19 14.93 38.72
N LYS A 56 -10.58 14.57 37.49
CA LYS A 56 -11.97 14.66 37.02
C LYS A 56 -12.15 13.83 35.74
N LYS A 57 -12.87 12.71 35.87
CA LYS A 57 -13.29 11.86 34.75
C LYS A 57 -14.41 12.57 33.97
N ASP A 58 -14.07 13.17 32.85
CA ASP A 58 -15.07 13.47 31.82
C ASP A 58 -15.45 12.16 31.10
N LYS A 59 -16.56 11.59 31.58
CA LYS A 59 -17.31 10.56 30.87
C LYS A 59 -18.16 11.27 29.82
N ASN A 60 -17.77 11.20 28.55
CA ASN A 60 -18.66 11.08 27.38
C ASN A 60 -17.87 11.30 26.08
N ILE A 61 -17.11 10.29 25.66
CA ILE A 61 -16.84 10.05 24.25
C ILE A 61 -17.60 8.78 23.90
N PRO A 62 -18.58 8.82 22.97
CA PRO A 62 -19.28 7.61 22.56
C PRO A 62 -18.33 6.78 21.71
N SER A 63 -17.57 5.88 22.36
CA SER A 63 -17.04 4.70 21.71
C SER A 63 -18.24 3.83 21.34
N LYS A 64 -18.80 4.07 20.16
CA LYS A 64 -19.84 3.22 19.61
C LYS A 64 -19.20 1.84 19.46
N LYS A 65 -19.50 0.93 20.41
CA LYS A 65 -19.19 -0.49 20.33
C LYS A 65 -19.73 -0.94 18.97
N ILE A 66 -18.82 -1.22 18.05
CA ILE A 66 -19.14 -1.90 16.80
C ILE A 66 -19.54 -3.30 17.25
N GLU A 67 -20.83 -3.63 17.11
CA GLU A 67 -21.37 -4.92 17.52
C GLU A 67 -20.67 -6.06 16.78
N GLU A 68 -20.26 -7.05 17.57
CA GLU A 68 -19.60 -8.29 17.16
C GLU A 68 -20.49 -9.10 16.21
N ASN A 69 -20.24 -9.01 14.91
CA ASN A 69 -20.83 -9.89 13.90
C ASN A 69 -19.74 -10.63 13.09
N SER A 70 -18.74 -11.23 13.76
CA SER A 70 -17.86 -12.22 13.12
C SER A 70 -17.72 -13.51 13.94
N GLN A 71 -18.83 -14.21 14.14
CA GLN A 71 -18.75 -15.64 14.44
C GLN A 71 -18.77 -16.41 13.11
N ILE A 72 -17.60 -16.86 12.67
CA ILE A 72 -17.49 -17.92 11.65
C ILE A 72 -18.39 -19.05 12.11
N SER A 73 -19.38 -19.42 11.28
CA SER A 73 -20.36 -20.42 11.64
C SER A 73 -19.68 -21.75 11.97
N GLN A 74 -20.17 -22.47 12.98
CA GLN A 74 -19.63 -23.78 13.35
C GLN A 74 -19.56 -24.74 12.14
N THR A 75 -20.48 -24.59 11.19
CA THR A 75 -20.53 -25.32 9.91
C THR A 75 -19.33 -25.02 9.01
N GLU A 76 -18.88 -23.76 8.91
CA GLU A 76 -17.69 -23.39 8.14
C GLU A 76 -16.41 -23.91 8.80
N ARG A 77 -16.33 -23.87 10.14
CA ARG A 77 -15.22 -24.49 10.89
C ARG A 77 -15.15 -25.99 10.65
N ASN A 78 -16.29 -26.67 10.62
CA ASN A 78 -16.34 -28.12 10.34
C ASN A 78 -15.88 -28.43 8.91
N LYS A 79 -16.24 -27.61 7.91
CA LYS A 79 -15.73 -27.79 6.52
C LYS A 79 -14.22 -27.61 6.41
N LEU A 80 -13.63 -26.72 7.21
CA LEU A 80 -12.18 -26.51 7.24
C LEU A 80 -11.42 -27.76 7.73
N THR A 81 -12.01 -28.55 8.64
CA THR A 81 -11.34 -29.76 9.20
C THR A 81 -11.06 -30.87 8.17
N SER A 82 -11.67 -30.81 6.98
CA SER A 82 -11.49 -31.78 5.90
C SER A 82 -11.17 -31.09 4.56
N LEU A 83 -10.11 -30.29 4.52
CA LEU A 83 -9.63 -29.68 3.28
C LEU A 83 -9.42 -30.76 2.20
N GLN A 84 -10.10 -30.60 1.07
CA GLN A 84 -9.85 -31.46 -0.09
C GLN A 84 -8.43 -31.21 -0.63
N LYS A 85 -7.87 -32.20 -1.34
CA LYS A 85 -6.49 -32.12 -1.89
C LYS A 85 -6.25 -30.87 -2.75
N ASN A 86 -7.30 -30.34 -3.36
CA ASN A 86 -7.33 -29.21 -4.28
C ASN A 86 -7.89 -27.91 -3.66
N GLU A 87 -7.96 -27.82 -2.33
CA GLU A 87 -8.45 -26.65 -1.61
C GLU A 87 -7.42 -26.12 -0.58
N THR A 88 -7.44 -24.81 -0.37
CA THR A 88 -6.67 -24.12 0.66
C THR A 88 -7.45 -22.89 1.15
N ILE A 89 -6.86 -22.08 2.00
CA ILE A 89 -7.38 -20.78 2.45
C ILE A 89 -6.34 -19.70 2.14
N TYR A 90 -6.69 -18.42 2.29
CA TYR A 90 -5.67 -17.40 2.48
C TYR A 90 -5.02 -17.58 3.85
N VAL A 91 -3.69 -17.54 3.92
CA VAL A 91 -2.95 -17.68 5.17
C VAL A 91 -3.26 -16.52 6.12
N ARG A 92 -3.24 -15.31 5.57
CA ARG A 92 -3.75 -14.09 6.19
C ARG A 92 -5.09 -13.78 5.53
N PRO A 93 -6.22 -13.81 6.26
CA PRO A 93 -7.51 -13.58 5.64
C PRO A 93 -7.63 -12.14 5.11
N PRO A 94 -7.99 -11.93 3.82
CA PRO A 94 -8.22 -10.60 3.29
C PRO A 94 -9.26 -9.84 4.10
N PHE A 95 -9.05 -8.54 4.30
CA PHE A 95 -9.99 -7.67 5.01
C PHE A 95 -10.65 -6.69 4.05
N GLY A 96 -11.97 -6.76 3.95
CA GLY A 96 -12.77 -5.90 3.09
C GLY A 96 -13.68 -4.96 3.87
N ALA A 97 -13.91 -3.78 3.33
CA ALA A 97 -14.82 -2.79 3.88
C ALA A 97 -15.63 -2.06 2.81
N LYS A 98 -16.87 -1.74 3.16
CA LYS A 98 -17.81 -0.98 2.35
C LYS A 98 -17.85 0.47 2.81
N PHE A 99 -17.79 1.39 1.86
CA PHE A 99 -17.92 2.83 2.04
C PHE A 99 -18.95 3.40 1.07
N LEU A 100 -19.72 4.38 1.54
CA LEU A 100 -20.45 5.29 0.68
C LEU A 100 -19.57 6.48 0.35
N ILE A 101 -19.36 6.75 -0.94
CA ILE A 101 -18.69 7.97 -1.42
C ILE A 101 -19.69 9.11 -1.36
N LYS A 102 -19.49 10.06 -0.44
CA LYS A 102 -20.45 11.13 -0.16
C LYS A 102 -20.71 12.04 -1.35
N ALA A 103 -19.71 12.23 -2.21
CA ALA A 103 -19.78 13.16 -3.33
C ALA A 103 -20.72 12.72 -4.46
N ASN A 104 -20.93 11.41 -4.64
CA ASN A 104 -21.81 10.88 -5.69
C ASN A 104 -22.82 9.84 -5.19
N ASN A 105 -22.85 9.58 -3.87
CA ASN A 105 -23.74 8.60 -3.23
C ASN A 105 -23.61 7.19 -3.83
N LYS A 106 -22.39 6.79 -4.21
CA LYS A 106 -22.09 5.45 -4.75
C LYS A 106 -21.29 4.62 -3.77
N ASP A 107 -21.51 3.31 -3.82
CA ASP A 107 -20.86 2.35 -2.94
C ASP A 107 -19.48 1.93 -3.50
N LEU A 108 -18.47 2.00 -2.65
CA LEU A 108 -17.11 1.52 -2.86
C LEU A 108 -16.83 0.38 -1.87
N SER A 109 -16.42 -0.77 -2.39
CA SER A 109 -15.75 -1.80 -1.60
C SER A 109 -14.25 -1.69 -1.80
N VAL A 110 -13.49 -1.82 -0.73
CA VAL A 110 -12.04 -2.03 -0.79
C VAL A 110 -11.69 -3.30 -0.04
N VAL A 111 -10.66 -4.01 -0.52
CA VAL A 111 -10.17 -5.25 0.07
C VAL A 111 -8.66 -5.19 0.10
N PHE A 112 -8.06 -5.46 1.25
CA PHE A 112 -6.61 -5.44 1.40
C PHE A 112 -6.09 -6.72 2.03
N ASP A 113 -4.91 -7.15 1.58
CA ASP A 113 -4.27 -8.36 2.09
C ASP A 113 -2.76 -8.40 1.87
N HIS A 114 -2.09 -9.33 2.55
CA HIS A 114 -0.68 -9.66 2.43
C HIS A 114 -0.50 -11.17 2.23
N PHE A 115 -0.03 -11.57 1.06
CA PHE A 115 0.26 -12.97 0.73
C PHE A 115 1.71 -13.29 1.07
N ASP A 116 1.98 -13.61 2.34
CA ASP A 116 3.31 -14.10 2.75
C ASP A 116 3.21 -15.53 3.25
N SER A 117 2.94 -16.41 2.30
CA SER A 117 2.97 -17.85 2.47
C SER A 117 4.43 -18.34 2.51
N PRO A 118 4.74 -19.43 3.25
CA PRO A 118 6.13 -19.78 3.55
C PRO A 118 6.92 -20.15 2.28
N ASP A 119 7.86 -19.29 1.86
CA ASP A 119 8.78 -19.58 0.72
C ASP A 119 9.48 -20.94 0.91
N LYS A 120 9.85 -21.60 -0.19
CA LYS A 120 10.40 -22.96 -0.32
C LYS A 120 11.71 -23.24 0.45
N ARG A 121 12.13 -22.40 1.40
CA ARG A 121 13.49 -22.34 1.94
C ARG A 121 13.56 -22.19 3.45
N LYS A 122 13.34 -23.30 4.18
CA LYS A 122 14.24 -23.73 5.26
C LYS A 122 14.45 -25.24 5.19
N LYS A 123 15.69 -25.70 5.36
CA LYS A 123 16.12 -27.11 5.21
C LYS A 123 15.37 -28.10 6.11
N ASP A 124 14.69 -27.61 7.16
CA ASP A 124 14.14 -28.46 8.23
C ASP A 124 12.68 -28.16 8.60
N LYS A 125 11.98 -27.28 7.86
CA LYS A 125 10.58 -26.90 8.11
C LYS A 125 9.85 -26.75 6.78
N TYR A 126 8.72 -27.46 6.64
CA TYR A 126 7.78 -27.46 5.51
C TYR A 126 8.31 -26.94 4.16
N LYS A 127 8.52 -27.86 3.20
CA LYS A 127 8.80 -27.48 1.82
C LYS A 127 7.47 -27.29 1.09
N GLU A 128 7.13 -26.04 0.83
CA GLU A 128 5.97 -25.70 0.02
C GLU A 128 6.05 -26.37 -1.37
N LYS A 129 4.92 -26.91 -1.83
CA LYS A 129 4.82 -27.56 -3.13
C LYS A 129 4.98 -26.54 -4.26
N SER A 130 5.37 -27.03 -5.43
CA SER A 130 5.38 -26.19 -6.64
C SER A 130 3.96 -25.97 -7.17
N PRO A 131 3.68 -24.78 -7.75
CA PRO A 131 2.43 -24.54 -8.44
C PRO A 131 2.26 -25.49 -9.63
N SER A 132 1.01 -25.72 -10.04
CA SER A 132 0.72 -26.60 -11.18
C SER A 132 1.36 -26.12 -12.48
N PHE A 133 2.04 -27.03 -13.21
CA PHE A 133 2.62 -26.74 -14.52
C PHE A 133 1.58 -26.32 -15.58
N SER A 134 0.31 -26.69 -15.39
CA SER A 134 -0.80 -26.24 -16.23
C SER A 134 -1.01 -24.71 -16.24
N LEU A 135 -0.41 -24.00 -15.27
CA LEU A 135 -0.48 -22.55 -15.19
C LEU A 135 0.56 -21.83 -16.05
N VAL A 136 1.58 -22.54 -16.56
CA VAL A 136 2.62 -21.95 -17.41
C VAL A 136 2.02 -21.52 -18.74
N ASP A 137 2.21 -20.26 -19.11
CA ASP A 137 1.85 -19.77 -20.44
C ASP A 137 2.97 -20.14 -21.43
N SER A 138 2.64 -20.89 -22.48
CA SER A 138 3.57 -21.33 -23.53
C SER A 138 4.29 -20.15 -24.20
N ASN A 139 3.71 -18.95 -24.15
CA ASN A 139 4.29 -17.73 -24.70
C ASN A 139 5.29 -17.03 -23.76
N THR A 140 5.41 -17.48 -22.50
CA THR A 140 6.33 -16.90 -21.53
C THR A 140 7.58 -17.74 -21.36
N LYS A 141 8.53 -17.63 -22.31
CA LYS A 141 9.90 -18.16 -22.19
C LYS A 141 10.70 -17.63 -20.98
N LYS A 142 10.10 -16.76 -20.16
CA LYS A 142 10.69 -16.06 -19.02
C LYS A 142 9.96 -16.32 -17.70
N SER A 143 8.85 -17.07 -17.70
CA SER A 143 8.21 -17.43 -16.44
C SER A 143 9.14 -18.37 -15.66
N ASP A 144 9.18 -18.18 -14.35
CA ASP A 144 9.90 -19.08 -13.45
C ASP A 144 8.97 -19.43 -12.30
N LEU A 145 7.87 -20.11 -12.66
CA LEU A 145 6.84 -20.53 -11.72
C LEU A 145 7.40 -21.49 -10.65
N ASN A 146 8.50 -22.19 -10.96
CA ASN A 146 9.22 -23.05 -10.03
C ASN A 146 9.83 -22.27 -8.85
N LYS A 147 10.07 -20.96 -9.01
CA LYS A 147 10.52 -20.06 -7.94
C LYS A 147 9.39 -19.48 -7.09
N GLN A 148 8.12 -19.79 -7.37
CA GLN A 148 6.98 -19.42 -6.52
C GLN A 148 6.46 -20.61 -5.74
N GLY A 149 5.81 -20.31 -4.62
CA GLY A 149 4.99 -21.21 -3.85
C GLY A 149 3.64 -21.52 -4.47
N ALA A 150 3.14 -22.75 -4.33
CA ALA A 150 1.79 -23.12 -4.77
C ALA A 150 0.70 -22.33 -4.02
N GLN A 151 0.90 -22.05 -2.74
CA GLN A 151 0.02 -21.27 -1.89
C GLN A 151 -0.02 -19.81 -2.36
N GLU A 152 1.13 -19.16 -2.56
CA GLU A 152 1.20 -17.77 -3.06
C GLU A 152 0.47 -17.62 -4.41
N VAL A 153 0.67 -18.59 -5.32
CA VAL A 153 -0.01 -18.61 -6.62
C VAL A 153 -1.51 -18.85 -6.46
N SER A 154 -1.92 -19.67 -5.50
CA SER A 154 -3.32 -19.95 -5.22
C SER A 154 -4.06 -18.74 -4.65
N GLU A 155 -3.43 -18.04 -3.70
CA GLU A 155 -3.93 -16.78 -3.14
C GLU A 155 -4.06 -15.71 -4.23
N PHE A 156 -3.03 -15.57 -5.06
CA PHE A 156 -3.07 -14.66 -6.19
C PHE A 156 -4.17 -14.97 -7.20
N LEU A 157 -4.30 -16.22 -7.63
CA LEU A 157 -5.38 -16.62 -8.53
C LEU A 157 -6.76 -16.54 -7.87
N GLY A 158 -6.82 -16.60 -6.53
CA GLY A 158 -8.02 -16.41 -5.73
C GLY A 158 -8.56 -14.97 -5.72
N ILE A 159 -7.78 -13.96 -6.13
CA ILE A 159 -8.19 -12.54 -6.13
C ILE A 159 -9.47 -12.34 -6.95
N GLU A 160 -9.66 -13.06 -8.05
CA GLU A 160 -10.88 -12.93 -8.87
C GLU A 160 -12.14 -13.30 -8.05
N ASN A 161 -12.11 -14.44 -7.36
CA ASN A 161 -13.23 -14.87 -6.52
C ASN A 161 -13.41 -13.95 -5.31
N LEU A 162 -12.32 -13.41 -4.77
CA LEU A 162 -12.32 -12.46 -3.68
C LEU A 162 -13.04 -11.15 -4.07
N LEU A 163 -12.64 -10.56 -5.21
CA LEU A 163 -13.26 -9.33 -5.72
C LEU A 163 -14.74 -9.53 -6.03
N LYS A 164 -15.10 -10.65 -6.69
CA LYS A 164 -16.50 -10.98 -6.97
C LYS A 164 -17.31 -11.17 -5.69
N TYR A 165 -16.73 -11.83 -4.68
CA TYR A 165 -17.37 -12.00 -3.38
C TYR A 165 -17.70 -10.64 -2.73
N TYR A 166 -16.73 -9.73 -2.60
CA TYR A 166 -16.99 -8.44 -1.95
C TYR A 166 -17.84 -7.50 -2.80
N ARG A 167 -17.79 -7.62 -4.13
CA ARG A 167 -18.72 -6.92 -5.03
C ARG A 167 -20.16 -7.34 -4.73
N ASP A 168 -20.42 -8.64 -4.64
CA ASP A 168 -21.77 -9.19 -4.49
C ASP A 168 -22.29 -9.04 -3.05
N GLU A 169 -21.45 -9.34 -2.05
CA GLU A 169 -21.78 -9.23 -0.64
C GLU A 169 -22.14 -7.78 -0.27
N PHE A 170 -21.31 -6.82 -0.67
CA PHE A 170 -21.51 -5.40 -0.36
C PHE A 170 -22.35 -4.66 -1.40
N LYS A 171 -22.70 -5.30 -2.52
CA LYS A 171 -23.46 -4.71 -3.64
C LYS A 171 -22.83 -3.41 -4.16
N SER A 172 -21.51 -3.39 -4.29
CA SER A 172 -20.76 -2.15 -4.56
C SER A 172 -20.67 -1.82 -6.05
N SER A 173 -20.73 -0.52 -6.35
CA SER A 173 -20.56 0.03 -7.69
C SER A 173 -19.11 -0.08 -8.18
N LEU A 174 -18.16 0.00 -7.24
CA LEU A 174 -16.74 -0.17 -7.48
C LEU A 174 -16.15 -1.06 -6.38
N THR A 175 -15.38 -2.08 -6.74
CA THR A 175 -14.63 -2.92 -5.80
C THR A 175 -13.15 -2.89 -6.15
N ILE A 176 -12.29 -2.54 -5.20
CA ILE A 176 -10.83 -2.44 -5.40
C ILE A 176 -10.12 -3.39 -4.44
N PHE A 177 -9.19 -4.17 -4.96
CA PHE A 177 -8.20 -4.90 -4.18
C PHE A 177 -6.85 -4.17 -4.21
N GLY A 178 -6.15 -4.14 -3.08
CA GLY A 178 -4.74 -3.80 -3.01
C GLY A 178 -4.00 -4.73 -2.06
N GLY A 179 -2.85 -5.25 -2.45
CA GLY A 179 -2.14 -6.18 -1.57
C GLY A 179 -0.73 -6.45 -1.99
N ASP A 180 0.11 -6.81 -1.01
CA ASP A 180 1.41 -7.40 -1.25
C ASP A 180 1.19 -8.86 -1.60
N THR A 181 1.30 -9.19 -2.89
CA THR A 181 0.93 -10.51 -3.40
C THR A 181 2.08 -11.52 -3.39
N ASN A 182 3.30 -11.07 -3.07
CA ASN A 182 4.56 -11.79 -3.27
C ASN A 182 4.76 -12.43 -4.66
N ILE A 183 3.94 -12.07 -5.66
CA ILE A 183 4.07 -12.53 -7.04
C ILE A 183 5.18 -11.77 -7.73
N LYS A 184 6.28 -12.49 -8.00
CA LYS A 184 7.45 -11.98 -8.73
C LYS A 184 7.06 -11.46 -10.11
N ASN A 185 7.84 -10.49 -10.60
CA ASN A 185 7.60 -9.78 -11.86
C ASN A 185 7.45 -10.73 -13.06
N GLU A 186 8.32 -11.73 -13.14
CA GLU A 186 8.31 -12.74 -14.19
C GLU A 186 7.04 -13.59 -14.22
N ASN A 187 6.30 -13.65 -13.10
CA ASN A 187 5.10 -14.45 -12.93
C ASN A 187 3.81 -13.60 -12.91
N TYR A 188 3.90 -12.28 -13.10
CA TYR A 188 2.72 -11.42 -13.16
C TYR A 188 1.78 -11.73 -14.35
N TYR A 189 2.27 -12.46 -15.37
CA TYR A 189 1.42 -12.97 -16.46
C TYR A 189 0.25 -13.81 -15.95
N LEU A 190 0.32 -14.37 -14.75
CA LEU A 190 -0.79 -15.10 -14.10
C LEU A 190 -2.06 -14.25 -14.02
N ALA A 191 -1.95 -12.92 -13.93
CA ALA A 191 -3.09 -12.00 -13.95
C ALA A 191 -3.93 -12.09 -15.24
N ARG A 192 -3.36 -12.62 -16.34
CA ARG A 192 -4.10 -12.89 -17.59
C ARG A 192 -5.11 -14.02 -17.47
N LYS A 193 -5.03 -14.83 -16.41
CA LYS A 193 -6.01 -15.88 -16.13
C LYS A 193 -7.29 -15.34 -15.50
N PHE A 194 -7.29 -14.10 -15.02
CA PHE A 194 -8.51 -13.45 -14.56
C PHE A 194 -9.46 -13.18 -15.72
N SER A 195 -10.76 -13.25 -15.45
CA SER A 195 -11.79 -12.82 -16.39
C SER A 195 -11.60 -11.35 -16.81
N ASP A 196 -12.17 -10.98 -17.96
CA ASP A 196 -12.08 -9.59 -18.48
C ASP A 196 -12.85 -8.57 -17.64
N GLU A 197 -13.63 -9.03 -16.66
CA GLU A 197 -14.25 -8.17 -15.66
C GLU A 197 -13.23 -7.59 -14.66
N ILE A 198 -12.14 -8.33 -14.41
CA ILE A 198 -11.08 -7.89 -13.49
C ILE A 198 -10.08 -7.04 -14.25
N GLU A 199 -10.06 -5.75 -13.93
CA GLU A 199 -9.07 -4.81 -14.43
C GLU A 199 -7.93 -4.64 -13.41
N SER A 200 -6.78 -4.14 -13.86
CA SER A 200 -5.64 -3.85 -12.99
C SER A 200 -5.11 -2.46 -13.25
N THR A 201 -4.67 -1.79 -12.19
CA THR A 201 -4.08 -0.46 -12.24
C THR A 201 -2.79 -0.46 -13.05
N LEU A 202 -2.01 -1.54 -12.94
CA LEU A 202 -0.91 -1.81 -13.86
C LEU A 202 -1.36 -2.87 -14.87
N ASP A 203 -1.26 -2.61 -16.16
CA ASP A 203 -1.77 -3.53 -17.17
C ASP A 203 -1.13 -4.93 -17.10
N LYS A 204 -1.97 -5.98 -17.17
CA LYS A 204 -1.57 -7.40 -17.12
C LYS A 204 -0.63 -7.84 -18.26
N ASN A 205 -0.50 -7.02 -19.30
CA ASN A 205 0.36 -7.26 -20.46
C ASN A 205 1.60 -6.36 -20.49
N LEU A 206 1.80 -5.52 -19.47
CA LEU A 206 2.93 -4.59 -19.44
C LEU A 206 4.28 -5.33 -19.44
N LYS A 207 5.21 -4.86 -20.27
CA LYS A 207 6.58 -5.39 -20.36
C LYS A 207 7.52 -4.59 -19.45
N PHE A 208 7.80 -5.12 -18.25
CA PHE A 208 8.58 -4.44 -17.21
C PHE A 208 10.02 -4.04 -17.56
N LYS A 209 10.68 -4.76 -18.47
CA LYS A 209 12.13 -4.58 -18.72
C LYS A 209 12.51 -3.13 -19.11
N GLY A 210 11.59 -2.37 -19.72
CA GLY A 210 11.82 -0.98 -20.11
C GLY A 210 11.64 0.06 -18.99
N TYR A 211 11.10 -0.32 -17.84
CA TYR A 211 10.65 0.61 -16.80
C TYR A 211 11.58 0.71 -15.58
N GLY A 212 12.69 -0.04 -15.56
CA GLY A 212 13.64 -0.05 -14.45
C GLY A 212 12.94 -0.33 -13.12
N GLU A 213 13.14 0.55 -12.13
CA GLU A 213 12.59 0.42 -10.78
C GLU A 213 11.20 1.05 -10.61
N LYS A 214 10.63 1.65 -11.65
CA LYS A 214 9.45 2.51 -11.55
C LYS A 214 8.25 1.79 -10.92
N TYR A 215 8.04 0.53 -11.32
CA TYR A 215 6.91 -0.27 -10.84
C TYR A 215 7.31 -1.32 -9.81
N LEU A 216 8.58 -1.39 -9.41
CA LEU A 216 9.02 -2.29 -8.33
C LEU A 216 8.62 -1.68 -6.98
N THR A 217 8.18 -2.45 -6.00
CA THR A 217 7.57 -1.93 -4.77
C THR A 217 8.33 -2.34 -3.51
N SER A 218 8.96 -3.52 -3.49
CA SER A 218 9.83 -3.96 -2.39
C SER A 218 11.23 -3.34 -2.45
N LEU A 219 11.81 -3.06 -1.29
CA LEU A 219 13.11 -2.43 -1.10
C LEU A 219 14.19 -3.47 -0.82
N GLY A 220 15.22 -3.49 -1.68
CA GLY A 220 16.45 -4.24 -1.49
C GLY A 220 17.36 -3.65 -0.40
N THR A 221 18.26 -4.48 0.13
CA THR A 221 19.22 -4.07 1.18
C THR A 221 20.29 -3.10 0.70
N LYS A 222 20.42 -2.90 -0.62
CA LYS A 222 21.40 -1.99 -1.24
C LYS A 222 20.82 -0.62 -1.58
N GLY A 223 19.60 -0.31 -1.12
CA GLY A 223 18.99 1.00 -1.40
C GLY A 223 18.38 1.12 -2.80
N ASN A 224 17.96 0.00 -3.36
CA ASN A 224 17.29 -0.12 -4.65
C ASN A 224 15.92 -0.77 -4.46
N TYR A 225 15.04 -0.71 -5.46
CA TYR A 225 13.84 -1.57 -5.49
C TYR A 225 14.12 -2.93 -6.14
N SER A 226 13.42 -3.97 -5.71
CA SER A 226 13.67 -5.37 -6.13
C SER A 226 12.54 -6.03 -6.92
N ASN A 227 11.33 -6.07 -6.37
CA ASN A 227 10.19 -6.77 -6.98
C ASN A 227 8.93 -5.90 -6.90
N GLN A 228 8.04 -6.03 -7.87
CA GLN A 228 6.69 -5.49 -7.80
C GLN A 228 5.79 -6.52 -7.13
N TYR A 229 5.77 -6.55 -5.80
CA TYR A 229 4.90 -7.48 -5.09
C TYR A 229 3.53 -6.87 -4.80
N ASP A 230 3.49 -5.58 -4.53
CA ASP A 230 2.27 -4.82 -4.28
C ASP A 230 1.52 -4.60 -5.59
N LYS A 231 0.24 -4.98 -5.62
CA LYS A 231 -0.62 -5.00 -6.81
C LYS A 231 -2.00 -4.44 -6.50
N MET A 232 -2.64 -3.86 -7.50
CA MET A 232 -4.01 -3.37 -7.40
C MET A 232 -4.88 -3.88 -8.55
N PHE A 233 -6.06 -4.38 -8.20
CA PHE A 233 -7.06 -4.92 -9.12
C PHE A 233 -8.43 -4.34 -8.79
N PHE A 234 -9.34 -4.32 -9.74
CA PHE A 234 -10.67 -3.78 -9.48
C PHE A 234 -11.75 -4.35 -10.42
N ILE A 235 -12.99 -4.27 -9.94
CA ILE A 235 -14.22 -4.43 -10.73
C ILE A 235 -14.96 -3.10 -10.71
N ASN A 236 -15.20 -2.52 -11.87
CA ASN A 236 -15.96 -1.27 -12.01
C ASN A 236 -17.31 -1.55 -12.70
N ASN A 237 -18.37 -1.70 -11.90
CA ASN A 237 -19.74 -1.95 -12.37
C ASN A 237 -20.47 -0.66 -12.78
N ASP A 238 -19.87 0.50 -12.52
CA ASP A 238 -20.48 1.81 -12.79
C ASP A 238 -19.47 2.72 -13.50
N LYS A 239 -19.10 2.31 -14.72
CA LYS A 239 -18.15 3.02 -15.59
C LYS A 239 -18.65 4.41 -15.99
N GLU A 240 -19.94 4.71 -15.83
CA GLU A 240 -20.50 6.04 -16.07
C GLU A 240 -20.12 7.03 -14.97
N ASN A 241 -20.02 6.57 -13.72
CA ASN A 241 -19.68 7.42 -12.58
C ASN A 241 -18.20 7.36 -12.19
N PHE A 242 -17.52 6.25 -12.51
CA PHE A 242 -16.11 6.03 -12.16
C PHE A 242 -15.21 5.88 -13.39
N GLY A 243 -14.15 6.67 -13.45
CA GLY A 243 -12.96 6.41 -14.26
C GLY A 243 -11.81 5.98 -13.35
N ILE A 244 -11.05 4.96 -13.73
CA ILE A 244 -9.87 4.53 -12.97
C ILE A 244 -8.66 4.69 -13.85
N ASP A 245 -7.64 5.36 -13.33
CA ASP A 245 -6.38 5.52 -14.01
C ASP A 245 -5.65 4.18 -14.09
N THR A 246 -5.48 3.70 -15.31
CA THR A 246 -4.73 2.47 -15.62
C THR A 246 -3.46 2.81 -16.39
N ILE A 247 -2.39 2.08 -16.10
CA ILE A 247 -1.07 2.25 -16.71
C ILE A 247 -0.93 1.19 -17.79
N LYS A 248 -1.00 1.63 -19.06
CA LYS A 248 -1.01 0.79 -20.26
C LYS A 248 0.08 1.21 -21.24
N GLY A 249 0.65 0.26 -21.99
CA GLY A 249 1.59 0.56 -23.08
C GLY A 249 2.77 1.39 -22.60
N ASP A 250 3.00 2.55 -23.25
CA ASP A 250 4.08 3.52 -22.95
C ASP A 250 3.64 4.66 -22.02
N THR A 251 2.47 4.56 -21.36
CA THR A 251 2.03 5.61 -20.44
C THR A 251 2.95 5.75 -19.23
N VAL A 252 3.35 6.98 -18.95
CA VAL A 252 4.27 7.34 -17.85
C VAL A 252 3.45 7.95 -16.71
N LYS A 253 2.57 7.16 -16.09
CA LYS A 253 1.91 7.54 -14.82
C LYS A 253 2.64 6.94 -13.63
N GLU A 254 2.50 7.55 -12.47
CA GLU A 254 3.05 7.00 -11.22
C GLU A 254 2.14 5.90 -10.69
N TYR A 255 2.77 4.86 -10.15
CA TYR A 255 2.08 3.69 -9.58
C TYR A 255 2.27 3.59 -8.06
N LYS A 256 3.36 4.17 -7.56
CA LYS A 256 3.82 4.05 -6.17
C LYS A 256 4.35 5.39 -5.66
N ILE A 257 4.54 5.48 -4.35
CA ILE A 257 5.29 6.57 -3.73
C ILE A 257 6.73 6.11 -3.48
N ASP A 258 7.71 6.90 -3.94
CA ASP A 258 9.13 6.63 -3.70
C ASP A 258 9.52 6.94 -2.24
N ILE A 259 9.43 5.93 -1.38
CA ILE A 259 9.74 6.07 0.04
C ILE A 259 11.25 6.23 0.31
N TYR A 260 12.16 5.97 -0.64
CA TYR A 260 13.56 6.38 -0.43
C TYR A 260 13.72 7.90 -0.37
N LYS A 261 12.69 8.65 -0.75
CA LYS A 261 12.66 10.11 -0.59
C LYS A 261 11.95 10.58 0.70
N THR A 262 11.67 9.69 1.66
CA THR A 262 11.02 10.04 2.94
C THR A 262 11.65 11.29 3.58
N PHE A 263 12.97 11.29 3.76
CA PHE A 263 13.64 12.41 4.45
C PHE A 263 13.79 13.68 3.60
N LYS A 264 13.54 13.58 2.28
CA LYS A 264 13.61 14.71 1.37
C LYS A 264 12.28 15.46 1.27
N TYR A 265 11.16 14.72 1.20
CA TYR A 265 9.86 15.31 0.88
C TYR A 265 8.80 15.12 1.96
N PHE A 266 8.90 14.07 2.77
CA PHE A 266 7.82 13.66 3.66
C PHE A 266 8.03 14.18 5.07
N ILE A 267 9.18 13.90 5.67
CA ILE A 267 9.47 14.30 7.04
C ILE A 267 10.97 14.54 7.25
N GLU A 268 11.33 15.62 7.92
CA GLU A 268 12.73 15.85 8.28
C GLU A 268 13.22 14.78 9.28
N LYS A 269 14.39 14.19 8.98
CA LYS A 269 14.97 13.13 9.82
C LYS A 269 15.18 13.57 11.27
N ASP A 270 15.54 14.83 11.49
CA ASP A 270 15.78 15.39 12.83
C ASP A 270 14.52 15.51 13.68
N ILE A 271 13.33 15.50 13.08
CA ILE A 271 12.07 15.40 13.82
C ILE A 271 11.97 13.99 14.43
N LEU A 272 12.25 12.96 13.64
CA LEU A 272 12.22 11.58 14.12
C LEU A 272 13.30 11.30 15.17
N LYS A 273 14.51 11.85 15.01
CA LYS A 273 15.60 11.71 16.00
C LYS A 273 15.27 12.20 17.40
N ARG A 274 14.30 13.11 17.54
CA ARG A 274 13.84 13.61 18.84
C ARG A 274 12.89 12.65 19.55
N LEU A 275 12.41 11.61 18.86
CA LEU A 275 11.56 10.57 19.42
C LEU A 275 12.44 9.44 19.95
N ASN A 276 12.14 9.00 21.17
CA ASN A 276 12.97 8.05 21.92
C ASN A 276 13.03 6.65 21.31
N ASP A 277 12.05 6.29 20.48
CA ASP A 277 11.95 5.01 19.78
C ASP A 277 12.65 5.01 18.41
N PHE A 278 13.10 6.17 17.91
CA PHE A 278 13.79 6.24 16.63
C PHE A 278 15.25 5.77 16.74
N LYS A 279 15.62 4.83 15.88
CA LYS A 279 16.98 4.26 15.81
C LYS A 279 17.50 4.31 14.38
N GLU A 280 18.47 5.19 14.14
CA GLU A 280 19.11 5.37 12.84
C GLU A 280 19.93 4.13 12.44
N SER A 281 19.90 3.80 11.15
CA SER A 281 20.74 2.77 10.53
C SER A 281 21.98 3.40 9.87
N LYS A 282 22.88 2.58 9.31
CA LYS A 282 24.12 3.04 8.65
C LYS A 282 23.93 4.12 7.57
N ASN A 283 22.76 4.16 6.93
CA ASN A 283 22.39 5.19 5.96
C ASN A 283 20.87 5.39 5.93
N ASP A 284 20.42 6.40 5.19
CA ASP A 284 19.00 6.76 5.08
C ASP A 284 18.17 5.64 4.47
N ASN A 285 18.63 5.00 3.40
CA ASN A 285 17.90 3.91 2.74
C ASN A 285 17.65 2.73 3.68
N LEU A 286 18.65 2.33 4.46
CA LEU A 286 18.51 1.30 5.50
C LEU A 286 17.67 1.78 6.69
N THR A 287 17.68 3.08 6.98
CA THR A 287 16.84 3.64 8.05
C THR A 287 15.37 3.58 7.63
N ILE A 288 15.06 4.04 6.41
CA ILE A 288 13.72 3.99 5.81
C ILE A 288 13.23 2.55 5.76
N ARG A 289 14.02 1.65 5.16
CA ARG A 289 13.69 0.22 5.04
C ARG A 289 13.35 -0.43 6.39
N ASN A 290 14.20 -0.23 7.40
CA ASN A 290 14.09 -0.97 8.66
C ASN A 290 13.16 -0.29 9.69
N ARG A 291 12.87 1.01 9.54
CA ARG A 291 12.11 1.79 10.54
C ARG A 291 10.77 2.27 10.05
N ILE A 292 10.56 2.32 8.73
CA ILE A 292 9.34 2.84 8.13
C ILE A 292 8.61 1.72 7.39
N SER A 293 9.20 1.22 6.31
CA SER A 293 8.72 0.03 5.59
C SER A 293 9.78 -0.37 4.57
N ASP A 294 9.86 -1.66 4.25
CA ASP A 294 10.59 -2.17 3.10
C ASP A 294 9.72 -2.34 1.85
N HIS A 295 8.51 -1.77 1.85
CA HIS A 295 7.63 -1.66 0.70
C HIS A 295 7.20 -0.21 0.47
N ALA A 296 7.04 0.18 -0.79
CA ALA A 296 6.43 1.44 -1.18
C ALA A 296 4.91 1.29 -1.29
N PRO A 297 4.11 2.27 -0.84
CA PRO A 297 2.68 2.23 -1.05
C PRO A 297 2.37 2.37 -2.54
N VAL A 298 1.42 1.57 -3.01
CA VAL A 298 0.87 1.64 -4.37
C VAL A 298 -0.52 2.25 -4.31
N PHE A 299 -0.95 2.88 -5.41
CA PHE A 299 -2.25 3.54 -5.43
C PHE A 299 -2.95 3.47 -6.78
N SER A 300 -4.26 3.72 -6.74
CA SER A 300 -5.13 3.90 -7.90
C SER A 300 -5.90 5.19 -7.72
N ASP A 301 -5.88 6.02 -8.77
CA ASP A 301 -6.65 7.25 -8.81
C ASP A 301 -8.03 6.98 -9.45
N VAL A 302 -9.08 7.24 -8.67
CA VAL A 302 -10.49 7.06 -9.02
C VAL A 302 -11.09 8.42 -9.33
N ASN A 303 -11.29 8.70 -10.62
CA ASN A 303 -11.93 9.90 -11.13
C ASN A 303 -13.46 9.79 -11.03
N LEU A 304 -14.08 10.76 -10.35
CA LEU A 304 -15.53 10.89 -10.24
C LEU A 304 -16.08 11.74 -11.39
N LYS A 305 -16.62 11.08 -12.43
CA LYS A 305 -16.96 11.72 -13.71
C LYS A 305 -18.04 12.81 -13.59
N ASN A 306 -19.07 12.55 -12.78
CA ASN A 306 -20.25 13.40 -12.63
C ASN A 306 -20.19 14.34 -11.42
N VAL A 307 -19.00 14.52 -10.84
CA VAL A 307 -18.77 15.41 -9.70
C VAL A 307 -18.00 16.65 -10.18
N THR A 308 -18.32 17.83 -9.66
CA THR A 308 -17.62 19.08 -9.99
C THR A 308 -16.34 19.26 -9.19
N LYS A 309 -16.36 18.91 -7.90
CA LYS A 309 -15.23 18.97 -6.99
C LYS A 309 -15.51 18.10 -5.76
N ILE A 310 -14.44 17.55 -5.19
CA ILE A 310 -14.43 16.97 -3.85
C ILE A 310 -13.47 17.72 -2.94
N GLU A 311 -13.71 17.66 -1.64
CA GLU A 311 -12.80 18.20 -0.65
C GLU A 311 -11.70 17.15 -0.37
N ASN A 312 -10.79 16.95 -1.32
CA ASN A 312 -9.72 15.97 -1.18
C ASN A 312 -8.44 16.54 -0.55
N ILE A 313 -7.63 15.63 -0.04
CA ILE A 313 -6.27 15.98 0.40
C ILE A 313 -5.42 16.10 -0.84
N LYS A 314 -4.75 17.24 -0.95
CA LYS A 314 -3.88 17.56 -2.09
C LYS A 314 -2.51 16.95 -1.88
N VAL A 315 -1.88 16.57 -2.98
CA VAL A 315 -0.48 16.18 -2.97
C VAL A 315 0.36 17.39 -2.61
N ASP A 316 1.28 17.20 -1.66
CA ASP A 316 2.17 18.27 -1.19
C ASP A 316 2.97 18.84 -2.36
N SER A 317 3.05 20.18 -2.44
CA SER A 317 3.69 20.86 -3.57
C SER A 317 5.19 20.56 -3.68
N THR A 318 5.85 20.21 -2.57
CA THR A 318 7.27 19.82 -2.58
C THR A 318 7.49 18.47 -3.25
N LEU A 319 6.51 17.56 -3.19
CA LEU A 319 6.55 16.30 -3.93
C LEU A 319 6.40 16.53 -5.44
N LEU A 320 5.52 17.46 -5.82
CA LEU A 320 5.25 17.74 -7.24
C LEU A 320 6.46 18.32 -7.97
N GLN A 321 7.34 19.05 -7.27
CA GLN A 321 8.60 19.57 -7.84
C GLN A 321 9.54 18.46 -8.35
N GLY A 322 9.39 17.22 -7.85
CA GLY A 322 10.15 16.06 -8.32
C GLY A 322 9.33 15.03 -9.11
N TYR A 323 8.00 15.07 -9.03
CA TYR A 323 7.10 14.01 -9.50
C TYR A 323 5.75 14.57 -9.98
N GLU A 324 5.73 15.28 -11.11
CA GLU A 324 4.48 15.80 -11.69
C GLU A 324 3.43 14.71 -11.97
N GLY A 325 3.86 13.46 -12.21
CA GLY A 325 2.98 12.32 -12.38
C GLY A 325 2.20 11.90 -11.13
N LEU A 326 2.53 12.45 -9.94
CA LEU A 326 1.74 12.26 -8.72
C LEU A 326 0.56 13.21 -8.61
N ARG A 327 0.44 14.22 -9.50
CA ARG A 327 -0.63 15.22 -9.43
C ARG A 327 -2.00 14.56 -9.46
N LYS A 328 -2.85 14.99 -8.52
CA LYS A 328 -4.22 14.50 -8.33
C LYS A 328 -5.20 15.64 -8.64
N SER A 329 -6.26 15.36 -9.39
CA SER A 329 -7.27 16.38 -9.71
C SER A 329 -8.27 16.58 -8.56
N ASP A 330 -8.99 17.70 -8.57
CA ASP A 330 -10.03 18.05 -7.59
C ASP A 330 -11.28 17.15 -7.65
N LYS A 331 -11.32 16.15 -8.56
CA LYS A 331 -12.40 15.16 -8.70
C LYS A 331 -11.92 13.73 -8.49
N THR A 332 -10.68 13.56 -8.03
CA THR A 332 -10.04 12.24 -7.93
C THR A 332 -9.92 11.84 -6.47
N LEU A 333 -10.37 10.62 -6.16
CA LEU A 333 -10.05 9.93 -4.93
C LEU A 333 -8.82 9.04 -5.15
N ARG A 334 -7.85 9.09 -4.24
CA ARG A 334 -6.65 8.24 -4.29
C ARG A 334 -6.78 7.12 -3.26
N ILE A 335 -6.91 5.90 -3.77
CA ILE A 335 -7.06 4.68 -2.98
C ILE A 335 -5.73 3.93 -3.00
N ALA A 336 -5.16 3.65 -1.84
CA ALA A 336 -3.82 3.09 -1.71
C ALA A 336 -3.79 1.78 -0.92
N HIS A 337 -2.74 1.01 -1.13
CA HIS A 337 -2.33 -0.12 -0.29
C HIS A 337 -0.88 0.09 0.13
N TRP A 338 -0.55 -0.32 1.36
CA TRP A 338 0.81 -0.30 1.87
C TRP A 338 1.08 -1.47 2.84
N ASN A 339 2.05 -2.32 2.51
CA ASN A 339 2.72 -3.15 3.50
C ASN A 339 3.65 -2.27 4.36
N ILE A 340 3.40 -2.20 5.67
CA ILE A 340 4.16 -1.34 6.60
C ILE A 340 5.16 -2.11 7.47
N LEU A 341 5.46 -3.36 7.14
CA LEU A 341 6.46 -4.24 7.73
C LEU A 341 6.40 -4.33 9.27
N ASN A 342 5.82 -5.40 9.83
CA ASN A 342 5.85 -5.68 11.27
C ASN A 342 5.46 -4.49 12.17
N TYR A 343 4.34 -3.82 11.88
CA TYR A 343 3.91 -2.65 12.65
C TYR A 343 3.33 -3.06 14.02
N ASN A 344 3.86 -2.46 15.08
CA ASN A 344 3.45 -2.70 16.47
C ASN A 344 3.31 -1.38 17.26
N GLY A 345 2.91 -0.30 16.58
CA GLY A 345 2.96 1.06 17.09
C GLY A 345 4.37 1.67 17.02
N GLY A 346 4.58 2.75 17.77
CA GLY A 346 5.86 3.43 17.89
C GLY A 346 5.81 4.81 17.24
N LYS A 347 5.96 5.85 18.08
CA LYS A 347 5.79 7.25 17.71
C LYS A 347 6.54 7.63 16.45
N ALA A 348 7.78 7.20 16.29
CA ALA A 348 8.59 7.57 15.13
C ALA A 348 8.08 6.95 13.83
N LYS A 349 7.71 5.66 13.87
CA LYS A 349 7.16 4.95 12.72
C LYS A 349 5.77 5.48 12.36
N SER A 350 4.90 5.64 13.37
CA SER A 350 3.55 6.20 13.23
C SER A 350 3.57 7.60 12.59
N LEU A 351 4.47 8.48 13.06
CA LEU A 351 4.62 9.83 12.51
C LEU A 351 5.15 9.82 11.07
N ALA A 352 6.11 8.97 10.74
CA ALA A 352 6.63 8.85 9.38
C ALA A 352 5.56 8.35 8.40
N ILE A 353 4.81 7.31 8.78
CA ILE A 353 3.70 6.75 7.99
C ILE A 353 2.62 7.81 7.77
N ALA A 354 2.21 8.53 8.83
CA ALA A 354 1.23 9.62 8.72
C ALA A 354 1.66 10.72 7.74
N ASN A 355 2.93 11.15 7.79
CA ASN A 355 3.46 12.15 6.85
C ASN A 355 3.44 11.65 5.39
N ILE A 356 3.76 10.36 5.17
CA ILE A 356 3.72 9.76 3.83
C ILE A 356 2.29 9.70 3.30
N ILE A 357 1.32 9.26 4.11
CA ILE A 357 -0.10 9.19 3.73
C ILE A 357 -0.63 10.60 3.40
N TYR A 358 -0.41 11.56 4.31
CA TYR A 358 -0.93 12.93 4.18
C TYR A 358 -0.37 13.62 2.93
N LYS A 359 0.96 13.67 2.79
CA LYS A 359 1.59 14.41 1.69
C LYS A 359 1.41 13.74 0.33
N SER A 360 1.24 12.42 0.30
CA SER A 360 0.89 11.68 -0.94
C SER A 360 -0.56 11.91 -1.39
N GLY A 361 -1.38 12.56 -0.56
CA GLY A 361 -2.78 12.86 -0.86
C GLY A 361 -3.65 11.61 -0.92
N PHE A 362 -3.39 10.61 -0.06
CA PHE A 362 -4.23 9.42 0.04
C PHE A 362 -5.54 9.76 0.77
N ASP A 363 -6.68 9.41 0.16
CA ASP A 363 -7.99 9.59 0.82
C ASP A 363 -8.45 8.30 1.53
N LEU A 364 -7.95 7.15 1.07
CA LEU A 364 -8.16 5.85 1.69
C LEU A 364 -6.92 5.00 1.50
N VAL A 365 -6.44 4.35 2.56
CA VAL A 365 -5.29 3.43 2.50
C VAL A 365 -5.51 2.19 3.36
N GLY A 366 -5.27 1.02 2.76
CA GLY A 366 -5.15 -0.24 3.48
C GLY A 366 -3.71 -0.48 3.94
N LEU A 367 -3.53 -0.72 5.23
CA LEU A 367 -2.27 -1.04 5.87
C LEU A 367 -2.23 -2.53 6.21
N THR A 368 -1.18 -3.20 5.77
CA THR A 368 -0.93 -4.64 5.99
C THR A 368 0.36 -4.84 6.79
N GLU A 369 0.56 -6.05 7.33
CA GLU A 369 1.58 -6.35 8.34
C GLU A 369 1.43 -5.55 9.66
N ILE A 370 0.21 -5.47 10.18
CA ILE A 370 0.01 -5.05 11.57
C ILE A 370 0.12 -6.29 12.44
N ASN A 371 1.04 -6.30 13.40
CA ASN A 371 1.29 -7.47 14.24
C ASN A 371 0.04 -7.90 15.03
N ASP A 372 -0.03 -9.17 15.44
CA ASP A 372 -1.08 -9.66 16.33
C ASP A 372 -1.25 -8.73 17.54
N LYS A 373 -2.50 -8.31 17.80
CA LYS A 373 -2.91 -7.38 18.88
C LYS A 373 -2.44 -5.92 18.71
N ALA A 374 -1.78 -5.58 17.61
CA ALA A 374 -1.33 -4.22 17.36
C ALA A 374 -2.37 -3.37 16.61
N GLY A 375 -3.51 -3.92 16.22
CA GLY A 375 -4.56 -3.21 15.47
C GLY A 375 -4.91 -1.82 16.01
N GLU A 376 -5.16 -1.70 17.32
CA GLU A 376 -5.52 -0.43 17.96
C GLU A 376 -4.39 0.62 17.94
N THR A 377 -3.12 0.19 17.80
CA THR A 377 -1.98 1.12 17.70
C THR A 377 -1.98 1.91 16.39
N VAL A 378 -2.80 1.53 15.40
CA VAL A 378 -3.04 2.34 14.19
C VAL A 378 -3.65 3.70 14.53
N LYS A 379 -4.32 3.82 15.69
CA LYS A 379 -4.78 5.11 16.21
C LYS A 379 -3.65 6.15 16.26
N GLU A 380 -2.41 5.75 16.57
CA GLU A 380 -1.27 6.68 16.60
C GLU A 380 -0.99 7.31 15.22
N ILE A 381 -1.15 6.55 14.13
CA ILE A 381 -1.01 7.07 12.76
C ILE A 381 -2.13 8.08 12.49
N VAL A 382 -3.37 7.73 12.85
CA VAL A 382 -4.55 8.58 12.63
C VAL A 382 -4.49 9.88 13.45
N ASP A 383 -4.03 9.82 14.70
CA ASP A 383 -3.86 11.00 15.54
C ASP A 383 -2.82 11.97 14.93
N ASN A 384 -1.72 11.43 14.39
CA ASN A 384 -0.73 12.22 13.65
C ASN A 384 -1.31 12.81 12.36
N LEU A 385 -2.10 12.04 11.60
CA LEU A 385 -2.78 12.53 10.39
C LEU A 385 -3.74 13.69 10.68
N ASN A 386 -4.57 13.55 11.71
CA ASN A 386 -5.51 14.58 12.16
C ASN A 386 -4.78 15.82 12.69
N THR A 387 -3.61 15.65 13.30
CA THR A 387 -2.72 16.77 13.69
C THR A 387 -2.16 17.50 12.46
N LEU A 388 -1.67 16.75 11.46
CA LEU A 388 -1.12 17.32 10.22
C LEU A 388 -2.18 18.09 9.42
N ASP A 389 -3.40 17.56 9.35
CA ASP A 389 -4.52 18.20 8.65
C ASP A 389 -5.18 19.33 9.44
N ASN A 390 -4.90 19.43 10.75
CA ASN A 390 -5.61 20.31 11.69
C ASN A 390 -7.13 20.09 11.65
N SER A 391 -7.56 18.82 11.62
CA SER A 391 -8.96 18.42 11.66
C SER A 391 -9.13 17.02 12.25
N GLN A 392 -10.36 16.55 12.46
CA GLN A 392 -10.66 15.18 12.92
C GLN A 392 -11.26 14.33 11.79
N ARG A 393 -10.83 14.56 10.54
CA ARG A 393 -11.43 13.93 9.36
C ARG A 393 -10.97 12.49 9.15
N PHE A 394 -9.76 12.12 9.54
CA PHE A 394 -9.28 10.75 9.36
C PHE A 394 -9.81 9.83 10.45
N LYS A 395 -10.25 8.66 10.01
CA LYS A 395 -10.73 7.56 10.86
C LYS A 395 -10.09 6.27 10.39
N PHE A 396 -10.20 5.23 11.20
CA PHE A 396 -9.73 3.90 10.83
C PHE A 396 -10.71 2.82 11.26
N ILE A 397 -10.58 1.66 10.63
CA ILE A 397 -11.19 0.38 11.00
C ILE A 397 -10.10 -0.68 10.99
N VAL A 398 -10.23 -1.68 11.84
CA VAL A 398 -9.25 -2.75 12.03
C VAL A 398 -9.96 -4.09 11.83
N GLN A 399 -9.27 -5.03 11.21
CA GLN A 399 -9.71 -6.42 11.09
C GLN A 399 -9.87 -7.06 12.47
N ASN A 400 -10.96 -7.79 12.68
CA ASN A 400 -11.17 -8.55 13.91
C ASN A 400 -10.04 -9.57 14.09
N ARG A 401 -9.45 -9.59 15.28
CA ARG A 401 -8.30 -10.45 15.57
C ARG A 401 -8.66 -11.92 15.45
N GLU A 402 -9.87 -12.29 15.86
CA GLU A 402 -10.38 -13.67 15.83
C GLU A 402 -10.39 -14.24 14.42
N ASP A 403 -10.62 -13.39 13.41
CA ASP A 403 -10.61 -13.79 12.01
C ASP A 403 -9.19 -14.07 11.50
N THR A 404 -8.15 -13.54 12.16
CA THR A 404 -6.74 -13.73 11.76
C THR A 404 -6.09 -14.98 12.36
N ILE A 405 -6.80 -15.67 13.25
CA ILE A 405 -6.29 -16.88 13.91
C ILE A 405 -6.28 -18.03 12.92
N ILE A 406 -5.09 -18.53 12.61
CA ILE A 406 -4.91 -19.70 11.76
C ILE A 406 -5.48 -20.93 12.50
N PRO A 407 -6.36 -21.72 11.87
CA PRO A 407 -6.89 -22.93 12.47
C PRO A 407 -5.79 -23.90 12.94
N GLN A 408 -5.90 -24.40 14.17
CA GLN A 408 -4.86 -25.22 14.82
C GLN A 408 -4.48 -26.46 13.99
N PHE A 409 -5.45 -27.12 13.34
CA PHE A 409 -5.17 -28.30 12.52
C PHE A 409 -4.24 -27.99 11.32
N LEU A 410 -4.25 -26.76 10.78
CA LEU A 410 -3.34 -26.35 9.70
C LEU A 410 -1.91 -26.13 10.21
N ILE A 411 -1.78 -25.65 11.44
CA ILE A 411 -0.50 -25.52 12.14
C ILE A 411 0.04 -26.92 12.46
N ASP A 412 -0.80 -27.84 12.94
CA ASP A 412 -0.42 -29.21 13.28
C ASP A 412 0.03 -30.00 12.05
N GLN A 413 -0.59 -29.76 10.90
CA GLN A 413 -0.18 -30.29 9.59
C GLN A 413 1.08 -29.60 9.02
N GLN A 414 1.66 -28.64 9.75
CA GLN A 414 2.80 -27.81 9.33
C GLN A 414 2.57 -27.10 8.00
N ARG A 415 1.32 -26.83 7.61
CA ARG A 415 1.01 -26.09 6.38
C ARG A 415 1.33 -24.61 6.54
N PHE A 416 1.06 -24.06 7.73
CA PHE A 416 1.24 -22.65 8.06
C PHE A 416 1.98 -22.46 9.39
N GLY A 417 2.63 -21.32 9.55
CA GLY A 417 3.37 -20.93 10.75
C GLY A 417 2.53 -20.07 11.69
N LYS A 418 2.80 -20.18 13.00
CA LYS A 418 2.12 -19.34 14.02
C LYS A 418 2.43 -17.85 13.89
N ASP A 419 3.60 -17.52 13.31
CA ASP A 419 4.07 -16.13 13.17
C ASP A 419 3.36 -15.38 12.02
N GLN A 420 2.41 -16.02 11.33
CA GLN A 420 1.68 -15.43 10.19
C GLN A 420 0.35 -14.77 10.61
N THR A 421 0.09 -14.63 11.92
CA THR A 421 -1.06 -13.89 12.44
C THR A 421 -0.77 -12.39 12.41
N GLU A 422 -1.35 -11.72 11.42
CA GLU A 422 -1.30 -10.28 11.21
C GLU A 422 -2.70 -9.75 10.96
N GLN A 423 -2.93 -8.48 11.31
CA GLN A 423 -4.17 -7.76 11.05
C GLN A 423 -3.98 -6.79 9.88
N VAL A 424 -5.10 -6.45 9.26
CA VAL A 424 -5.21 -5.34 8.31
C VAL A 424 -5.96 -4.18 8.96
N ALA A 425 -5.54 -2.94 8.67
CA ALA A 425 -6.31 -1.75 9.02
C ALA A 425 -6.55 -0.88 7.80
N ILE A 426 -7.67 -0.17 7.80
CA ILE A 426 -8.03 0.76 6.73
C ILE A 426 -8.19 2.14 7.33
N ILE A 427 -7.36 3.08 6.89
CA ILE A 427 -7.48 4.50 7.22
C ILE A 427 -8.23 5.19 6.10
N TYR A 428 -9.20 6.04 6.43
CA TYR A 428 -10.02 6.74 5.46
C TYR A 428 -10.33 8.17 5.90
N ASP A 429 -10.50 9.04 4.91
CA ASP A 429 -10.95 10.41 5.09
C ASP A 429 -12.49 10.46 5.17
N SER A 430 -13.01 10.65 6.38
CA SER A 430 -14.44 10.68 6.65
C SER A 430 -15.19 11.88 6.08
N LYS A 431 -14.51 12.89 5.51
CA LYS A 431 -15.20 13.92 4.70
C LYS A 431 -15.64 13.38 3.34
N ASN A 432 -14.89 12.44 2.76
CA ASN A 432 -15.21 11.86 1.46
C ASN A 432 -15.93 10.51 1.57
N PHE A 433 -15.71 9.77 2.65
CA PHE A 433 -16.26 8.44 2.86
C PHE A 433 -17.16 8.35 4.10
N GLU A 434 -18.21 7.56 4.00
CA GLU A 434 -18.97 7.06 5.13
C GLU A 434 -18.82 5.54 5.22
N PHE A 435 -18.18 5.06 6.28
CA PHE A 435 -18.06 3.62 6.55
C PHE A 435 -19.44 3.00 6.79
N LYS A 436 -19.68 1.83 6.20
CA LYS A 436 -20.95 1.09 6.35
C LYS A 436 -20.74 -0.22 7.10
N GLU A 437 -19.83 -1.06 6.63
CA GLU A 437 -19.58 -2.40 7.18
C GLU A 437 -18.21 -2.93 6.74
N SER A 438 -17.71 -3.95 7.44
CA SER A 438 -16.46 -4.64 7.11
C SER A 438 -16.53 -6.12 7.42
N LYS A 439 -15.73 -6.93 6.73
CA LYS A 439 -15.73 -8.39 6.86
C LYS A 439 -14.39 -8.99 6.41
N SER A 440 -13.95 -10.06 7.07
CA SER A 440 -12.79 -10.86 6.64
C SER A 440 -13.21 -11.98 5.68
N TYR A 441 -12.34 -12.34 4.73
CA TYR A 441 -12.56 -13.45 3.81
C TYR A 441 -11.91 -14.73 4.35
N THR A 442 -12.72 -15.65 4.87
CA THR A 442 -12.26 -16.91 5.49
C THR A 442 -12.67 -18.15 4.69
N LYS A 443 -13.15 -17.97 3.46
CA LYS A 443 -13.63 -19.05 2.59
C LYS A 443 -12.47 -19.82 1.96
N LEU A 444 -12.76 -21.07 1.58
CA LEU A 444 -11.84 -21.90 0.81
C LEU A 444 -11.58 -21.32 -0.57
N ILE A 445 -10.35 -21.48 -1.05
CA ILE A 445 -9.91 -21.17 -2.40
C ILE A 445 -9.31 -22.42 -3.05
N LYS A 446 -9.25 -22.41 -4.38
CA LYS A 446 -8.62 -23.48 -5.15
C LYS A 446 -7.12 -23.52 -4.88
N TYR A 447 -6.60 -24.70 -4.59
CA TYR A 447 -5.17 -24.96 -4.41
C TYR A 447 -4.56 -25.47 -5.72
N PHE A 448 -3.71 -24.66 -6.34
CA PHE A 448 -3.10 -24.94 -7.65
C PHE A 448 -1.77 -25.67 -7.50
N VAL A 449 -1.86 -26.96 -7.18
CA VAL A 449 -0.71 -27.83 -6.97
C VAL A 449 -0.78 -29.07 -7.87
N ASP A 450 0.37 -29.57 -8.29
CA ASP A 450 0.49 -30.89 -8.95
C ASP A 450 0.60 -32.05 -7.92
#